data_AF-A0A8J7IUB0-F1
#
_entry.id   AF-A0A8J7IUB0-F1
#
_cell.length_a   1.000
_cell.length_b   1.000
_cell.length_c   1.000
_cell.angle_alpha   90.00
_cell.angle_beta   90.00
_cell.angle_gamma   90.00
#
_symmetry.space_group_name_H-M   'P 1'
#
loop_
_entity.id
_entity.type
_entity.pdbx_description
1 polymer ?
#
loop_
_entity_poly.entity_id
_entity_poly.type
_entity_poly.pdbx_seq_one_letter_code
_entity_poly.pdbx_strand_id
1 'polypeptide(L)'
;MNKLLLANAKSFKKAGLRCLEERDIDENNYEMLMFSVVVNLSFSLELFFKYVLSKQGKTIRKHELRILYDKLKNETKFQILTSYFIKTPFKNISQSETPFEKFKAWFDEKLDFHSNTFVKWRYGHETIHNEIMECDYGFLLTMIDMLEDLSNRLTNS
;
A
#
# COMPACT_ATOMS: atom_id res chain seq x y z
N MET A 1 0.33 -0.70 22.53
CA MET A 1 0.48 -1.48 21.28
C MET A 1 0.16 -0.66 20.04
N ASN A 2 -1.00 0.02 19.97
CA ASN A 2 -1.46 0.73 18.75
C ASN A 2 -0.55 1.92 18.33
N LYS A 3 0.02 2.67 19.29
CA LYS A 3 0.94 3.78 18.98
C LYS A 3 2.22 3.33 18.28
N LEU A 4 2.71 2.12 18.58
CA LEU A 4 3.91 1.56 17.97
C LEU A 4 3.65 1.17 16.50
N LEU A 5 2.47 0.61 16.18
CA LEU A 5 2.08 0.33 14.80
C LEU A 5 2.10 1.59 13.94
N LEU A 6 1.48 2.67 14.42
CA LEU A 6 1.44 3.94 13.70
C LEU A 6 2.84 4.56 13.53
N ALA A 7 3.64 4.59 14.60
CA ALA A 7 5.00 5.14 14.55
C ALA A 7 5.89 4.36 13.59
N ASN A 8 5.80 3.03 13.60
CA ASN A 8 6.54 2.17 12.69
C ASN A 8 6.07 2.34 11.25
N ALA A 9 4.74 2.36 11.00
CA ALA A 9 4.21 2.58 9.66
C ALA A 9 4.75 3.87 9.04
N LYS A 10 4.70 4.98 9.79
CA LYS A 10 5.28 6.27 9.38
C LYS A 10 6.79 6.21 9.14
N SER A 11 7.52 5.48 9.99
CA SER A 11 8.97 5.32 9.86
C SER A 11 9.33 4.52 8.59
N PHE A 12 8.62 3.43 8.31
CA PHE A 12 8.81 2.62 7.10
C PHE A 12 8.40 3.38 5.84
N LYS A 13 7.29 4.14 5.87
CA LYS A 13 6.94 5.07 4.78
C LYS A 13 8.11 6.01 4.48
N LYS A 14 8.62 6.68 5.52
CA LYS A 14 9.74 7.64 5.38
C LYS A 14 11.01 6.98 4.84
N ALA A 15 11.32 5.76 5.29
CA ALA A 15 12.45 4.99 4.79
C ALA A 15 12.28 4.64 3.30
N GLY A 16 11.09 4.18 2.90
CA GLY A 16 10.77 3.89 1.50
C GLY A 16 10.89 5.12 0.60
N LEU A 17 10.35 6.26 1.05
CA LEU A 17 10.45 7.53 0.31
C LEU A 17 11.90 8.02 0.17
N ARG A 18 12.76 7.79 1.16
CA ARG A 18 14.20 8.10 1.05
C ARG A 18 14.93 7.20 0.05
N CYS A 19 14.45 5.98 -0.15
CA CYS A 19 15.04 5.04 -1.11
C CYS A 19 14.67 5.36 -2.57
N LEU A 20 13.75 6.31 -2.80
CA LEU A 20 13.42 6.86 -4.13
C LEU A 20 14.46 7.89 -4.60
N GLU A 21 15.44 8.23 -3.78
CA GLU A 21 16.57 9.06 -4.20
C GLU A 21 17.26 8.41 -5.40
N GLU A 22 17.33 9.14 -6.51
CA GLU A 22 18.13 8.80 -7.67
C GLU A 22 19.52 9.40 -7.49
N ARG A 23 20.55 8.60 -7.72
CA ARG A 23 21.93 9.07 -7.71
C ARG A 23 22.61 8.69 -9.01
N ASP A 24 23.21 9.68 -9.64
CA ASP A 24 23.98 9.47 -10.86
C ASP A 24 25.20 8.59 -10.53
N ILE A 25 25.35 7.51 -11.29
CA ILE A 25 26.57 6.69 -11.31
C ILE A 25 27.50 7.23 -12.40
N ASP A 26 26.94 7.53 -13.58
CA ASP A 26 27.60 8.13 -14.73
C ASP A 26 26.59 8.85 -15.66
N GLU A 27 27.03 9.31 -16.83
CA GLU A 27 26.20 10.08 -17.80
C GLU A 27 24.92 9.37 -18.27
N ASN A 28 24.84 8.04 -18.17
CA ASN A 28 23.71 7.24 -18.66
C ASN A 28 23.08 6.35 -17.59
N ASN A 29 23.67 6.25 -16.40
CA ASN A 29 23.24 5.34 -15.35
C ASN A 29 22.99 6.08 -14.04
N TYR A 30 21.88 5.73 -13.39
CA TYR A 30 21.58 6.13 -12.02
C TYR A 30 21.28 4.90 -11.16
N GLU A 31 21.60 4.98 -9.88
CA GLU A 31 21.13 4.02 -8.89
C GLU A 31 19.86 4.52 -8.21
N MET A 32 18.93 3.61 -7.98
CA MET A 32 17.79 3.78 -7.10
C MET A 32 17.58 2.48 -6.35
N LEU A 33 17.33 2.57 -5.04
CA LEU A 33 17.19 1.40 -4.17
C LEU A 33 15.76 0.82 -4.24
N MET A 34 15.27 0.49 -5.45
CA MET A 34 13.88 0.10 -5.69
C MET A 34 13.42 -1.11 -4.87
N PHE A 35 14.31 -2.08 -4.63
CA PHE A 35 14.02 -3.20 -3.76
C PHE A 35 13.67 -2.75 -2.33
N SER A 36 14.46 -1.82 -1.79
CA SER A 36 14.22 -1.20 -0.50
C SER A 36 12.97 -0.32 -0.52
N VAL A 37 12.69 0.40 -1.60
CA VAL A 37 11.44 1.17 -1.76
C VAL A 37 10.23 0.26 -1.56
N VAL A 38 10.13 -0.83 -2.33
CA VAL A 38 8.96 -1.70 -2.32
C VAL A 38 8.81 -2.43 -1.00
N VAL A 39 9.90 -2.96 -0.41
CA VAL A 39 9.86 -3.63 0.90
C VAL A 39 9.38 -2.67 2.00
N ASN A 40 9.92 -1.46 2.05
CA ASN A 40 9.55 -0.48 3.07
C ASN A 40 8.11 0.02 2.90
N LEU A 41 7.69 0.33 1.68
CA LEU A 41 6.32 0.81 1.42
C LEU A 41 5.28 -0.29 1.66
N SER A 42 5.50 -1.50 1.17
CA SER A 42 4.58 -2.62 1.41
C SER A 42 4.45 -2.95 2.91
N PHE A 43 5.54 -2.90 3.67
CA PHE A 43 5.47 -3.11 5.11
C PHE A 43 4.80 -1.95 5.85
N SER A 44 5.06 -0.70 5.43
CA SER A 44 4.32 0.47 5.92
C SER A 44 2.80 0.31 5.73
N LEU A 45 2.38 -0.12 4.54
CA LEU A 45 0.97 -0.36 4.22
C LEU A 45 0.35 -1.44 5.13
N GLU A 46 1.05 -2.55 5.34
CA GLU A 46 0.64 -3.61 6.27
C GLU A 46 0.41 -3.05 7.69
N LEU A 47 1.36 -2.26 8.20
CA LEU A 47 1.29 -1.68 9.55
C LEU A 47 0.16 -0.65 9.69
N PHE A 48 -0.09 0.16 8.66
CA PHE A 48 -1.23 1.07 8.64
C PHE A 48 -2.57 0.33 8.70
N PHE A 49 -2.73 -0.74 7.92
CA PHE A 49 -3.94 -1.58 8.01
C PHE A 49 -4.09 -2.18 9.41
N LYS A 50 -3.03 -2.73 9.98
CA LYS A 50 -3.03 -3.29 11.34
C LYS A 50 -3.38 -2.22 12.38
N TYR A 51 -2.91 -0.99 12.21
CA TYR A 51 -3.29 0.12 13.09
C TYR A 51 -4.79 0.43 13.00
N VAL A 52 -5.34 0.58 11.79
CA VAL A 52 -6.77 0.86 11.60
C VAL A 52 -7.63 -0.28 12.17
N LEU A 53 -7.26 -1.54 11.95
CA LEU A 53 -7.92 -2.70 12.55
C LEU A 53 -7.87 -2.66 14.09
N SER A 54 -6.72 -2.26 14.67
CA SER A 54 -6.58 -2.14 16.12
C SER A 54 -7.51 -1.09 16.71
N LYS A 55 -7.78 0.00 15.98
CA LYS A 55 -8.78 1.03 16.33
C LYS A 55 -10.21 0.51 16.23
N GLN A 56 -10.44 -0.55 15.45
CA GLN A 56 -11.71 -1.27 15.38
C GLN A 56 -11.79 -2.45 16.37
N GLY A 57 -10.85 -2.55 17.32
CA GLY A 57 -10.80 -3.64 18.31
C GLY A 57 -10.29 -4.98 17.77
N LYS A 58 -9.70 -5.01 16.58
CA LYS A 58 -9.19 -6.23 15.93
C LYS A 58 -7.66 -6.26 15.93
N THR A 59 -7.08 -7.38 16.37
CA THR A 59 -5.64 -7.65 16.24
C THR A 59 -5.43 -8.82 15.28
N ILE A 60 -4.78 -8.57 14.15
CA ILE A 60 -4.59 -9.57 13.09
C ILE A 60 -3.09 -9.82 12.91
N ARG A 61 -2.67 -11.09 12.95
CA ARG A 61 -1.26 -11.50 12.76
C ARG A 61 -0.86 -11.75 11.30
N LYS A 62 -1.85 -11.81 10.40
CA LYS A 62 -1.64 -12.00 8.96
C LYS A 62 -0.88 -10.82 8.33
N HIS A 63 -0.23 -11.07 7.21
CA HIS A 63 0.59 -10.10 6.46
C HIS A 63 -0.07 -9.68 5.16
N GLU A 64 -0.95 -10.53 4.64
CA GLU A 64 -1.57 -10.42 3.35
C GLU A 64 -2.53 -9.22 3.30
N LEU A 65 -2.25 -8.23 2.43
CA LEU A 65 -2.99 -6.96 2.41
C LEU A 65 -4.48 -7.18 2.12
N ARG A 66 -4.81 -8.15 1.25
CA ARG A 66 -6.21 -8.50 0.97
C ARG A 66 -6.93 -8.96 2.24
N ILE A 67 -6.31 -9.85 3.01
CA ILE A 67 -6.89 -10.34 4.26
C ILE A 67 -7.06 -9.20 5.26
N LEU A 68 -6.08 -8.30 5.38
CA LEU A 68 -6.16 -7.16 6.28
C LEU A 68 -7.29 -6.20 5.87
N TYR A 69 -7.39 -5.87 4.58
CA TYR A 69 -8.47 -5.06 4.04
C TYR A 69 -9.83 -5.71 4.30
N ASP A 70 -9.97 -7.01 4.01
CA ASP A 70 -11.23 -7.74 4.17
C ASP A 70 -11.74 -7.77 5.62
N LYS A 71 -10.84 -7.67 6.59
CA LYS A 71 -11.20 -7.59 8.01
C LYS A 71 -11.65 -6.21 8.48
N LEU A 72 -11.47 -5.16 7.69
CA LEU A 72 -11.97 -3.82 8.03
C LEU A 72 -13.51 -3.81 8.06
N LYS A 73 -14.08 -2.94 8.90
CA LYS A 73 -15.51 -2.60 8.85
C LYS A 73 -15.88 -2.01 7.48
N ASN A 74 -17.11 -2.26 7.02
CA ASN A 74 -17.59 -1.83 5.70
C ASN A 74 -17.51 -0.30 5.53
N GLU A 75 -17.79 0.47 6.59
CA GLU A 75 -17.72 1.93 6.54
C GLU A 75 -16.27 2.40 6.28
N THR A 76 -15.28 1.72 6.85
CA THR A 76 -13.87 2.04 6.63
C THR A 76 -13.41 1.62 5.23
N LYS A 77 -13.85 0.45 4.74
CA LYS A 77 -13.58 0.03 3.35
C LYS A 77 -14.13 1.05 2.37
N PHE A 78 -15.36 1.52 2.58
CA PHE A 78 -15.99 2.54 1.75
C PHE A 78 -15.24 3.87 1.80
N GLN A 79 -14.83 4.34 2.98
CA GLN A 79 -14.02 5.55 3.12
C GLN A 79 -12.69 5.47 2.35
N ILE A 80 -12.00 4.32 2.45
CA ILE A 80 -10.76 4.06 1.69
C ILE A 80 -11.07 4.12 0.19
N LEU A 81 -11.99 3.30 -0.29
CA LEU A 81 -12.31 3.19 -1.71
C LEU A 81 -12.69 4.56 -2.32
N THR A 82 -13.57 5.31 -1.65
CA THR A 82 -14.00 6.63 -2.11
C THR A 82 -12.86 7.66 -2.07
N SER A 83 -12.02 7.64 -1.04
CA SER A 83 -10.86 8.55 -0.98
C SER A 83 -9.86 8.26 -2.09
N TYR A 84 -9.67 6.99 -2.44
CA TYR A 84 -8.79 6.59 -3.54
C TYR A 84 -9.36 7.05 -4.86
N PHE A 85 -10.65 6.80 -5.11
CA PHE A 85 -11.33 7.22 -6.32
C PHE A 85 -11.21 8.72 -6.58
N ILE A 86 -11.29 9.54 -5.52
CA ILE A 86 -11.14 11.00 -5.63
C ILE A 86 -9.69 11.41 -5.92
N LYS A 87 -8.69 10.74 -5.32
CA LYS A 87 -7.28 11.07 -5.48
C LYS A 87 -6.68 10.56 -6.79
N THR A 88 -7.26 9.53 -7.40
CA THR A 88 -6.74 8.92 -8.64
C THR A 88 -7.65 9.25 -9.82
N PRO A 89 -7.23 10.14 -10.74
CA PRO A 89 -8.03 10.48 -11.91
C PRO A 89 -8.17 9.26 -12.82
N PHE A 90 -9.34 8.60 -12.78
CA PHE A 90 -9.64 7.43 -13.60
C PHE A 90 -10.00 7.88 -15.03
N LYS A 91 -8.97 8.10 -15.85
CA LYS A 91 -9.11 8.41 -17.27
C LYS A 91 -9.20 7.11 -18.05
N ASN A 92 -10.42 6.68 -18.38
CA ASN A 92 -10.84 5.74 -19.45
C ASN A 92 -12.05 4.95 -18.96
N ILE A 93 -13.25 5.49 -19.19
CA ILE A 93 -14.50 4.81 -18.85
C ILE A 93 -15.18 4.42 -20.17
N SER A 94 -15.34 3.11 -20.41
CA SER A 94 -16.23 2.62 -21.46
C SER A 94 -17.71 2.75 -21.01
N GLN A 95 -18.66 2.85 -21.94
CA GLN A 95 -20.04 3.27 -21.69
C GLN A 95 -20.94 2.28 -20.91
N SER A 96 -20.45 1.07 -20.57
CA SER A 96 -21.30 -0.03 -20.10
C SER A 96 -21.47 -0.22 -18.58
N GLU A 97 -20.70 0.47 -17.74
CA GLU A 97 -20.79 0.36 -16.26
C GLU A 97 -20.61 1.74 -15.62
N THR A 98 -21.07 1.92 -14.38
CA THR A 98 -20.80 3.17 -13.66
C THR A 98 -19.29 3.33 -13.43
N PRO A 99 -18.74 4.57 -13.49
CA PRO A 99 -17.31 4.81 -13.27
C PRO A 99 -16.78 4.21 -11.95
N PHE A 100 -17.63 4.16 -10.92
CA PHE A 100 -17.27 3.67 -9.60
C PHE A 100 -17.18 2.14 -9.52
N GLU A 101 -18.04 1.39 -10.21
CA GLU A 101 -18.00 -0.07 -10.24
C GLU A 101 -16.73 -0.58 -10.94
N LYS A 102 -16.38 0.03 -12.08
CA LYS A 102 -15.11 -0.22 -12.79
C LYS A 102 -13.91 0.06 -11.92
N PHE A 103 -13.92 1.21 -11.27
CA PHE A 103 -12.87 1.60 -10.34
C PHE A 103 -12.74 0.59 -9.19
N LYS A 104 -13.86 0.13 -8.62
CA LYS A 104 -13.85 -0.87 -7.55
C LYS A 104 -13.24 -2.19 -8.02
N ALA A 105 -13.61 -2.68 -9.20
CA ALA A 105 -13.04 -3.90 -9.76
C ALA A 105 -11.52 -3.78 -9.96
N TRP A 106 -11.06 -2.66 -10.55
CA TRP A 106 -9.63 -2.35 -10.69
C TRP A 106 -8.92 -2.26 -9.34
N PHE A 107 -9.55 -1.63 -8.35
CA PHE A 107 -9.00 -1.50 -7.00
C PHE A 107 -8.84 -2.88 -6.34
N ASP A 108 -9.86 -3.74 -6.45
CA ASP A 108 -9.83 -5.11 -5.92
C ASP A 108 -8.71 -5.92 -6.59
N GLU A 109 -8.54 -5.81 -7.91
CA GLU A 109 -7.44 -6.44 -8.67
C GLU A 109 -6.07 -5.96 -8.19
N LYS A 110 -5.89 -4.64 -8.03
CA LYS A 110 -4.63 -4.07 -7.53
C LYS A 110 -4.32 -4.50 -6.10
N LEU A 111 -5.34 -4.56 -5.24
CA LEU A 111 -5.18 -5.05 -3.88
C LEU A 111 -4.76 -6.52 -3.84
N ASP A 112 -5.34 -7.35 -4.72
CA ASP A 112 -5.00 -8.77 -4.82
C ASP A 112 -3.58 -8.97 -5.38
N PHE A 113 -3.23 -8.24 -6.45
CA PHE A 113 -1.88 -8.23 -7.01
C PHE A 113 -0.83 -7.88 -5.93
N HIS A 114 -1.14 -6.89 -5.10
CA HIS A 114 -0.24 -6.43 -4.04
C HIS A 114 -0.32 -7.21 -2.73
N SER A 115 -1.23 -8.16 -2.59
CA SER A 115 -1.57 -8.80 -1.32
C SER A 115 -0.36 -9.39 -0.59
N ASN A 116 0.58 -9.97 -1.34
CA ASN A 116 1.81 -10.58 -0.80
C ASN A 116 3.09 -9.84 -1.16
N THR A 117 3.02 -8.56 -1.57
CA THR A 117 4.19 -7.80 -2.06
C THR A 117 5.35 -7.81 -1.07
N PHE A 118 5.08 -7.58 0.23
CA PHE A 118 6.12 -7.56 1.25
C PHE A 118 6.89 -8.88 1.31
N VAL A 119 6.18 -10.01 1.34
CA VAL A 119 6.78 -11.34 1.43
C VAL A 119 7.54 -11.67 0.15
N LYS A 120 6.92 -11.46 -1.02
CA LYS A 120 7.54 -11.71 -2.33
C LYS A 120 8.85 -10.95 -2.50
N TRP A 121 8.83 -9.65 -2.21
CA TRP A 121 10.02 -8.82 -2.36
C TRP A 121 11.05 -9.16 -1.29
N ARG A 122 10.67 -9.31 -0.01
CA ARG A 122 11.62 -9.64 1.06
C ARG A 122 12.41 -10.92 0.79
N TYR A 123 11.75 -11.96 0.29
CA TYR A 123 12.36 -13.26 0.00
C TYR A 123 12.69 -13.46 -1.47
N GLY A 124 12.67 -12.39 -2.29
CA GLY A 124 12.91 -12.50 -3.72
C GLY A 124 14.27 -13.14 -4.05
N HIS A 125 15.29 -12.88 -3.24
CA HIS A 125 16.61 -13.50 -3.39
C HIS A 125 16.61 -15.03 -3.22
N GLU A 126 15.60 -15.61 -2.57
CA GLU A 126 15.44 -17.06 -2.37
C GLU A 126 14.62 -17.72 -3.48
N THR A 127 13.70 -16.98 -4.11
CA THR A 127 12.71 -17.53 -5.05
C THR A 127 12.95 -17.13 -6.50
N ILE A 128 13.71 -16.07 -6.75
CA ILE A 128 13.92 -15.53 -8.10
C ILE A 128 15.12 -16.22 -8.73
N HIS A 129 14.85 -17.17 -9.61
CA HIS A 129 15.76 -17.54 -10.68
C HIS A 129 15.11 -17.08 -11.99
N ASN A 130 15.49 -15.88 -12.46
CA ASN A 130 15.08 -15.26 -13.74
C ASN A 130 13.66 -14.66 -13.83
N GLU A 131 12.95 -14.42 -12.72
CA GLU A 131 11.66 -13.71 -12.75
C GLU A 131 11.81 -12.18 -12.57
N ILE A 132 11.07 -11.40 -13.35
CA ILE A 132 10.95 -9.95 -13.17
C ILE A 132 9.99 -9.70 -12.01
N MET A 133 10.44 -8.99 -10.98
CA MET A 133 9.55 -8.54 -9.91
C MET A 133 8.86 -7.24 -10.30
N GLU A 134 7.55 -7.32 -10.48
CA GLU A 134 6.70 -6.18 -10.76
C GLU A 134 6.07 -5.61 -9.48
N CYS A 135 5.91 -4.29 -9.46
CA CYS A 135 5.20 -3.59 -8.40
C CYS A 135 4.63 -2.27 -8.92
N ASP A 136 3.33 -2.03 -8.72
CA ASP A 136 2.72 -0.70 -8.87
C ASP A 136 2.98 0.12 -7.60
N TYR A 137 4.13 0.81 -7.57
CA TYR A 137 4.51 1.65 -6.42
C TYR A 137 3.53 2.81 -6.21
N GLY A 138 2.91 3.31 -7.28
CA GLY A 138 1.93 4.40 -7.23
C GLY A 138 0.67 4.00 -6.47
N PHE A 139 0.21 2.76 -6.68
CA PHE A 139 -0.88 2.17 -5.89
C PHE A 139 -0.53 2.08 -4.41
N LEU A 140 0.65 1.52 -4.08
CA LEU A 140 1.11 1.38 -2.69
C LEU A 140 1.18 2.73 -1.98
N LEU A 141 1.81 3.73 -2.61
CA LEU A 141 2.00 5.04 -2.00
C LEU A 141 0.66 5.76 -1.78
N THR A 142 -0.23 5.74 -2.77
CA THR A 142 -1.57 6.34 -2.65
C THR A 142 -2.39 5.69 -1.53
N MET A 143 -2.35 4.36 -1.42
CA MET A 143 -2.98 3.62 -0.33
C MET A 143 -2.42 3.99 1.04
N ILE A 144 -1.10 4.11 1.16
CA ILE A 144 -0.42 4.52 2.39
C ILE A 144 -0.86 5.93 2.80
N ASP A 145 -0.88 6.88 1.89
CA ASP A 145 -1.27 8.26 2.17
C ASP A 145 -2.70 8.35 2.70
N MET A 146 -3.62 7.62 2.09
CA MET A 146 -5.00 7.59 2.56
C MET A 146 -5.17 6.94 3.93
N LEU A 147 -4.46 5.83 4.18
CA LEU A 147 -4.52 5.18 5.48
C LEU A 147 -3.84 6.01 6.56
N GLU A 148 -2.80 6.78 6.21
CA GLU A 148 -2.19 7.76 7.11
C GLU A 148 -3.19 8.87 7.46
N ASP A 149 -3.87 9.45 6.46
CA ASP A 149 -4.92 10.46 6.67
C ASP A 149 -6.02 9.92 7.60
N LEU A 150 -6.51 8.70 7.32
CA LEU A 150 -7.50 8.04 8.17
C LEU A 150 -6.96 7.79 9.60
N SER A 151 -5.72 7.33 9.72
CA SER A 151 -5.08 7.02 11.01
C SER A 151 -4.90 8.27 11.87
N ASN A 152 -4.58 9.40 11.26
CA ASN A 152 -4.46 10.68 11.95
C ASN A 152 -5.84 11.12 12.51
N ARG A 153 -6.92 10.98 11.73
CA ARG A 153 -8.30 11.27 12.20
C ARG A 153 -8.69 10.39 13.39
N LEU A 154 -8.38 9.08 13.34
CA LEU A 154 -8.65 8.12 14.42
C LEU A 154 -7.76 8.30 15.68
N THR A 155 -6.75 9.17 15.60
CA THR A 155 -5.89 9.50 16.75
C THR A 155 -6.42 10.71 17.51
N ASN A 156 -7.13 11.60 16.81
CA ASN A 156 -7.72 12.82 17.36
C ASN A 156 -9.18 12.64 17.83
N SER A 157 -9.75 11.44 17.65
CA SER A 157 -11.06 11.00 18.16
C SER A 157 -10.89 10.17 19.43
#